data_AF-A0A970QBI8-F1
#
_entry.id   AF-A0A970QBI8-F1
#
_cell.length_a   1.000
_cell.length_b   1.000
_cell.length_c   1.000
_cell.angle_alpha   90.00
_cell.angle_beta   90.00
_cell.angle_gamma   90.00
#
_symmetry.space_group_name_H-M   'P 1'
#
loop_
_entity.id
_entity.type
_entity.pdbx_description
1 polymer ?
#
loop_
_entity_poly.entity_id
_entity_poly.type
_entity_poly.pdbx_seq_one_letter_code
_entity_poly.pdbx_strand_id
1 'polypeptide(L)'
;MMGSLNELGEFGLIHLLTQNLQSSKELVLGVGDDCAVIHASKEYFLISCDAFIEDVHFRKCWARAEDIGYKAAAAALSDIAAMGGVAKYMLITLACPGNTETYYLECLYDGIREVCDPEGISIIGGDTTSSPHSLVLNMVVIG
;
A
#
# COMPACT_ATOMS: atom_id res chain seq x y z
N MET A 1 -23.81 -9.10 -20.73
CA MET A 1 -23.44 -9.08 -19.30
C MET A 1 -21.93 -9.04 -19.25
N MET A 2 -21.35 -8.09 -18.53
CA MET A 2 -19.93 -8.18 -18.17
C MET A 2 -19.77 -9.35 -17.19
N GLY A 3 -18.75 -10.17 -17.44
CA GLY A 3 -18.47 -11.42 -16.74
C GLY A 3 -17.97 -11.24 -15.30
N SER A 4 -17.52 -12.33 -14.69
CA SER A 4 -16.88 -12.34 -13.37
C SER A 4 -15.45 -11.76 -13.41
N LEU A 5 -14.88 -11.41 -12.25
CA LEU A 5 -13.47 -10.96 -12.16
C LEU A 5 -12.50 -11.99 -12.76
N ASN A 6 -12.76 -13.28 -12.59
CA ASN A 6 -11.94 -14.35 -13.17
C ASN A 6 -11.91 -14.33 -14.71
N GLU A 7 -12.98 -13.84 -15.34
CA GLU A 7 -13.08 -13.73 -16.80
C GLU A 7 -12.47 -12.41 -17.31
N LEU A 8 -12.61 -11.33 -16.54
CA LEU A 8 -12.14 -10.00 -16.92
C LEU A 8 -10.62 -9.84 -16.70
N GLY A 9 -10.09 -10.48 -15.66
CA GLY A 9 -8.72 -10.30 -15.20
C GLY A 9 -8.46 -8.92 -14.58
N GLU A 10 -7.28 -8.77 -13.99
CA GLU A 10 -6.86 -7.57 -13.27
C GLU A 10 -6.83 -6.33 -14.18
N PHE A 11 -6.06 -6.37 -15.27
CA PHE A 11 -5.94 -5.24 -16.19
C PHE A 11 -7.30 -4.85 -16.83
N GLY A 12 -8.15 -5.84 -17.11
CA GLY A 12 -9.50 -5.59 -17.60
C GLY A 12 -10.37 -4.87 -16.57
N LEU A 13 -10.26 -5.25 -15.29
CA LEU A 13 -10.97 -4.59 -14.19
C LEU A 13 -10.46 -3.15 -13.99
N ILE A 14 -9.14 -2.94 -13.96
CA ILE A 14 -8.54 -1.61 -13.85
C ILE A 14 -9.06 -0.71 -14.96
N HIS A 15 -8.98 -1.15 -16.22
CA HIS A 15 -9.51 -0.40 -17.35
C HIS A 15 -11.01 -0.11 -17.18
N LEU A 16 -11.82 -1.12 -16.84
CA LEU A 16 -13.26 -0.97 -16.66
C LEU A 16 -13.61 0.11 -15.62
N LEU A 17 -12.92 0.11 -14.46
CA LEU A 17 -13.19 1.01 -13.34
C LEU A 17 -12.64 2.42 -13.55
N THR A 18 -11.61 2.58 -14.39
CA THR A 18 -10.85 3.84 -14.48
C THR A 18 -11.02 4.60 -15.79
N GLN A 19 -11.51 3.95 -16.86
CA GLN A 19 -11.64 4.52 -18.22
C GLN A 19 -12.41 5.84 -18.32
N ASN A 20 -13.29 6.16 -17.35
CA ASN A 20 -14.14 7.36 -17.36
C ASN A 20 -13.86 8.31 -16.19
N LEU A 21 -12.76 8.14 -15.46
CA LEU A 21 -12.41 9.03 -14.36
C LEU A 21 -12.00 10.41 -14.90
N GLN A 22 -12.47 11.46 -14.22
CA GLN A 22 -12.06 12.83 -14.52
C GLN A 22 -10.68 13.10 -13.92
N SER A 23 -9.79 13.68 -14.71
CA SER A 23 -8.49 14.15 -14.25
C SER A 23 -8.57 15.58 -13.76
N SER A 24 -7.77 15.93 -12.75
CA SER A 24 -7.53 17.33 -12.38
C SER A 24 -6.44 17.94 -13.27
N LYS A 25 -6.25 19.27 -13.20
CA LYS A 25 -5.18 19.95 -13.94
C LYS A 25 -3.80 19.69 -13.34
N GLU A 26 -3.78 19.38 -12.05
CA GLU A 26 -2.60 19.11 -11.24
C GLU A 26 -2.12 17.67 -11.44
N LEU A 27 -2.96 16.74 -11.89
CA LEU A 27 -2.58 15.37 -12.17
C LEU A 27 -1.73 15.30 -13.46
N VAL A 28 -0.45 14.99 -13.30
CA VAL A 28 0.53 14.84 -14.38
C VAL A 28 0.53 13.42 -14.92
N LEU A 29 0.46 12.44 -14.03
CA LEU A 29 0.40 11.02 -14.34
C LEU A 29 -0.63 10.36 -13.43
N GLY A 30 -1.59 9.65 -14.02
CA GLY A 30 -2.68 8.98 -13.33
C GLY A 30 -2.54 7.46 -13.35
N VAL A 31 -3.68 6.78 -13.40
CA VAL A 31 -3.77 5.31 -13.44
C VAL A 31 -2.97 4.73 -14.62
N GLY A 32 -2.20 3.67 -14.36
CA GLY A 32 -1.51 2.88 -15.39
C GLY A 32 0.02 2.87 -15.28
N ASP A 33 0.57 3.49 -14.24
CA ASP A 33 2.00 3.48 -13.89
C ASP A 33 2.18 3.11 -12.41
N ASP A 34 3.42 2.99 -11.93
CA ASP A 34 3.74 2.54 -10.56
C ASP A 34 3.21 3.50 -9.47
N CYS A 35 3.10 4.81 -9.76
CA CYS A 35 2.47 5.76 -8.85
C CYS A 35 1.80 6.92 -9.59
N ALA A 36 0.86 7.60 -8.92
CA ALA A 36 0.29 8.84 -9.42
C ALA A 36 1.24 10.02 -9.16
N VAL A 37 1.34 10.93 -10.13
CA VAL A 37 2.15 12.16 -10.02
C VAL A 37 1.24 13.37 -10.03
N ILE A 38 1.27 14.15 -8.95
CA ILE A 38 0.52 15.41 -8.82
C ILE A 38 1.51 16.58 -8.78
N HIS A 39 1.38 17.52 -9.70
CA HIS A 39 2.12 18.77 -9.68
C HIS A 39 1.29 19.84 -8.98
N ALA A 40 1.64 20.15 -7.74
CA ALA A 40 0.98 21.15 -6.94
C ALA A 40 1.99 22.17 -6.39
N SER A 41 1.63 23.45 -6.46
CA SER A 41 2.52 24.56 -6.12
C SER A 41 3.80 24.60 -6.98
N LYS A 42 4.91 24.06 -6.47
CA LYS A 42 6.23 24.04 -7.14
C LYS A 42 6.90 22.66 -7.02
N GLU A 43 6.15 21.65 -6.59
CA GLU A 43 6.67 20.32 -6.28
C GLU A 43 5.83 19.27 -7.01
N TYR A 44 6.46 18.11 -7.22
CA TYR A 44 5.80 16.90 -7.69
C TYR A 44 5.62 15.98 -6.50
N PHE A 45 4.39 15.58 -6.26
CA PHE A 45 4.03 14.59 -5.25
C PHE A 45 3.82 13.26 -5.96
N LEU A 46 4.51 12.23 -5.50
CA LEU A 46 4.34 10.86 -5.94
C LEU A 46 3.51 10.12 -4.89
N ILE A 47 2.45 9.45 -5.34
CA ILE A 47 1.51 8.77 -4.44
C ILE A 47 1.22 7.38 -4.97
N SER A 48 1.59 6.35 -4.20
CA SER A 48 1.25 4.95 -4.46
C SER A 48 0.40 4.38 -3.32
N CYS A 49 -0.26 3.26 -3.58
CA CYS A 49 -1.07 2.58 -2.59
C CYS A 49 -1.08 1.07 -2.86
N ASP A 50 -0.61 0.29 -1.89
CA ASP A 50 -0.53 -1.17 -1.99
C ASP A 50 -1.25 -1.87 -0.84
N ALA A 51 -1.82 -3.03 -1.14
CA ALA A 51 -2.44 -3.90 -0.15
C ALA A 51 -1.72 -5.24 -0.03
N PHE A 52 -1.45 -5.65 1.21
CA PHE A 52 -0.86 -6.94 1.56
C PHE A 52 -1.87 -7.73 2.39
N ILE A 53 -2.37 -8.80 1.81
CA ILE A 53 -3.43 -9.64 2.35
C ILE A 53 -2.85 -11.00 2.75
N GLU A 54 -3.15 -11.44 3.98
CA GLU A 54 -2.84 -12.80 4.46
C GLU A 54 -3.41 -13.87 3.51
N ASP A 55 -2.65 -14.94 3.29
CA ASP A 55 -2.89 -16.04 2.35
C ASP A 55 -2.81 -15.67 0.85
N VAL A 56 -2.65 -14.38 0.51
CA VAL A 56 -2.36 -13.91 -0.85
C VAL A 56 -0.88 -13.50 -0.97
N HIS A 57 -0.41 -12.62 -0.09
CA HIS A 57 0.92 -11.99 -0.18
C HIS A 57 1.91 -12.54 0.84
N PHE A 58 1.39 -13.04 1.96
CA PHE A 58 2.16 -13.65 3.05
C PHE A 58 1.29 -14.66 3.81
N ARG A 59 1.91 -15.50 4.65
CA ARG A 59 1.20 -16.37 5.59
C ARG A 59 1.86 -16.24 6.96
N LYS A 60 1.06 -16.01 8.02
CA LYS A 60 1.54 -15.87 9.39
C LYS A 60 2.27 -17.12 9.91
N CYS A 61 1.95 -18.29 9.35
CA CYS A 61 2.58 -19.55 9.70
C CYS A 61 3.93 -19.81 9.02
N TRP A 62 4.32 -18.98 8.04
CA TRP A 62 5.54 -19.17 7.24
C TRP A 62 6.61 -18.11 7.49
N ALA A 63 6.24 -16.94 7.97
CA ALA A 63 7.13 -15.81 8.18
C ALA A 63 6.87 -15.18 9.54
N ARG A 64 7.90 -14.57 10.12
CA ARG A 64 7.75 -13.80 11.34
C ARG A 64 7.00 -12.50 11.05
N ALA A 65 6.39 -11.91 12.07
CA ALA A 65 5.66 -10.66 11.92
C ALA A 65 6.58 -9.54 11.42
N GLU A 66 7.80 -9.46 11.94
CA GLU A 66 8.82 -8.50 11.53
C GLU A 66 9.16 -8.65 10.03
N ASP A 67 9.37 -9.87 9.55
CA ASP A 67 9.68 -10.13 8.13
C ASP A 67 8.52 -9.73 7.22
N ILE A 68 7.27 -9.95 7.66
CA ILE A 68 6.06 -9.56 6.94
C ILE A 68 5.98 -8.03 6.86
N GLY A 69 6.20 -7.34 7.99
CA GLY A 69 6.18 -5.89 8.08
C GLY A 69 7.26 -5.25 7.20
N TYR A 70 8.48 -5.77 7.30
CA TYR A 70 9.61 -5.35 6.47
C TYR A 70 9.30 -5.50 4.98
N LYS A 71 8.85 -6.69 4.57
CA LYS A 71 8.53 -6.95 3.16
C LYS A 71 7.42 -6.03 2.65
N ALA A 72 6.36 -5.84 3.43
CA ALA A 72 5.24 -4.99 3.05
C ALA A 72 5.68 -3.53 2.87
N ALA A 73 6.44 -2.98 3.82
CA ALA A 73 6.97 -1.63 3.73
C ALA A 73 7.93 -1.48 2.54
N ALA A 74 8.90 -2.39 2.40
CA ALA A 74 9.87 -2.33 1.30
C ALA A 74 9.21 -2.41 -0.09
N ALA A 75 8.19 -3.25 -0.24
CA ALA A 75 7.42 -3.34 -1.48
C ALA A 75 6.65 -2.05 -1.76
N ALA A 76 5.90 -1.51 -0.79
CA ALA A 76 5.12 -0.28 -0.99
C ALA A 76 6.00 0.94 -1.30
N LEU A 77 7.20 1.01 -0.73
CA LEU A 77 8.18 2.07 -1.03
C LEU A 77 8.81 1.93 -2.42
N SER A 78 8.78 0.71 -2.99
CA SER A 78 9.46 0.43 -4.27
C SER A 78 8.81 1.15 -5.45
N ASP A 79 7.50 1.38 -5.42
CA ASP A 79 6.77 2.13 -6.45
C ASP A 79 7.26 3.59 -6.56
N ILE A 80 7.44 4.24 -5.41
CA ILE A 80 7.98 5.61 -5.38
C ILE A 80 9.43 5.63 -5.88
N ALA A 81 10.23 4.64 -5.49
CA ALA A 81 11.63 4.53 -5.91
C ALA A 81 11.75 4.24 -7.43
N ALA A 82 10.88 3.39 -7.99
CA ALA A 82 10.83 3.08 -9.41
C ALA A 82 10.56 4.33 -10.27
N MET A 83 9.78 5.27 -9.72
CA MET A 83 9.45 6.55 -10.35
C MET A 83 10.47 7.65 -10.08
N GLY A 84 11.60 7.32 -9.45
CA GLY A 84 12.69 8.27 -9.14
C GLY A 84 12.39 9.22 -7.99
N GLY A 85 11.35 8.93 -7.19
CA GLY A 85 10.95 9.70 -6.02
C GLY A 85 11.75 9.38 -4.77
N VAL A 86 11.51 10.19 -3.73
CA VAL A 86 12.05 9.94 -2.38
C VAL A 86 10.88 9.95 -1.40
N ALA A 87 10.46 8.77 -0.95
CA ALA A 87 9.38 8.65 0.02
C ALA A 87 9.65 9.49 1.28
N LYS A 88 8.59 10.13 1.80
CA LYS A 88 8.62 10.97 3.01
C LYS A 88 7.61 10.55 4.04
N TYR A 89 6.43 10.11 3.59
CA TYR A 89 5.33 9.80 4.46
C TYR A 89 4.69 8.47 4.10
N MET A 90 4.18 7.78 5.11
CA MET A 90 3.38 6.57 4.96
C MET A 90 2.11 6.66 5.81
N LEU A 91 0.98 6.22 5.27
CA LEU A 91 -0.22 5.90 6.05
C LEU A 91 -0.50 4.40 5.97
N ILE A 92 -0.93 3.81 7.08
CA ILE A 92 -1.14 2.36 7.17
C ILE A 92 -2.54 2.07 7.67
N THR A 93 -3.36 1.42 6.84
CA THR A 93 -4.59 0.78 7.30
C THR A 93 -4.28 -0.65 7.71
N LEU A 94 -4.57 -0.98 8.96
CA LEU A 94 -4.46 -2.33 9.51
C LEU A 94 -5.87 -2.89 9.76
N ALA A 95 -6.21 -3.99 9.09
CA ALA A 95 -7.41 -4.76 9.43
C ALA A 95 -7.02 -6.16 9.90
N CYS A 96 -7.53 -6.63 11.03
CA CYS A 96 -7.19 -7.96 11.54
C CYS A 96 -8.34 -8.62 12.33
N PRO A 97 -8.32 -9.95 12.46
CA PRO A 97 -9.19 -10.67 13.39
C PRO A 97 -9.04 -10.15 14.81
N GLY A 98 -10.16 -10.05 15.54
CA GLY A 98 -10.17 -9.53 16.91
C GLY A 98 -9.43 -10.38 17.94
N ASN A 99 -9.04 -11.61 17.57
CA ASN A 99 -8.20 -12.50 18.36
C ASN A 99 -6.70 -12.43 17.96
N THR A 100 -6.31 -11.49 17.11
CA THR A 100 -4.89 -11.27 16.77
C THR A 100 -4.16 -10.73 17.99
N GLU A 101 -3.06 -11.37 18.36
CA GLU A 101 -2.25 -10.94 19.50
C GLU A 101 -1.65 -9.55 19.25
N THR A 102 -1.77 -8.65 20.21
CA THR A 102 -1.23 -7.28 20.08
C THR A 102 0.29 -7.30 19.93
N TYR A 103 0.98 -8.22 20.62
CA TYR A 103 2.42 -8.39 20.48
C TYR A 103 2.83 -8.77 19.04
N TYR A 104 2.03 -9.58 18.35
CA TYR A 104 2.26 -9.89 16.94
C TYR A 104 2.17 -8.62 16.08
N LEU A 105 1.22 -7.73 16.36
CA LEU A 105 1.06 -6.45 15.65
C LEU A 105 2.18 -5.46 15.97
N GLU A 106 2.70 -5.46 17.20
CA GLU A 106 3.90 -4.68 17.58
C GLU A 106 5.11 -5.14 16.76
N CYS A 107 5.40 -6.44 16.73
CA CYS A 107 6.49 -7.00 15.92
C CYS A 107 6.30 -6.71 14.41
N LEU A 108 5.07 -6.76 13.92
CA LEU A 108 4.76 -6.38 12.54
C LEU A 108 5.16 -4.92 12.27
N TYR A 109 4.83 -3.99 13.18
CA TYR A 109 5.22 -2.59 13.07
C TYR A 109 6.72 -2.37 13.26
N ASP A 110 7.40 -3.16 14.09
CA ASP A 110 8.85 -3.09 14.22
C ASP A 110 9.54 -3.38 12.89
N GLY A 111 9.07 -4.40 12.15
CA GLY A 111 9.57 -4.70 10.81
C GLY A 111 9.32 -3.57 9.79
N ILE A 112 8.16 -2.92 9.86
CA ILE A 112 7.85 -1.74 9.02
C ILE A 112 8.82 -0.60 9.35
N ARG A 113 9.02 -0.31 10.64
CA ARG A 113 9.90 0.75 11.11
C ARG A 113 11.36 0.49 10.79
N GLU A 114 11.80 -0.76 10.76
CA GLU A 114 13.14 -1.14 10.33
C GLU A 114 13.46 -0.64 8.91
N VAL A 115 12.45 -0.57 8.03
CA VAL A 115 12.59 0.00 6.68
C VAL A 115 12.46 1.52 6.69
N CYS A 116 11.47 2.06 7.41
CA CYS A 116 11.13 3.48 7.34
C CYS A 116 12.09 4.39 8.12
N ASP A 117 12.49 4.00 9.33
CA ASP A 117 13.24 4.86 10.26
C ASP A 117 14.62 5.27 9.70
N PRO A 118 15.44 4.36 9.10
CA PRO A 118 16.73 4.73 8.53
C PRO A 118 16.65 5.72 7.36
N GLU A 119 15.55 5.67 6.59
CA GLU A 119 15.31 6.54 5.43
C GLU A 119 14.61 7.86 5.82
N GLY A 120 14.30 8.04 7.11
CA GLY A 120 13.60 9.23 7.61
C GLY A 120 12.14 9.33 7.17
N ILE A 121 11.52 8.21 6.81
CA ILE A 121 10.13 8.13 6.37
C ILE A 121 9.23 8.14 7.60
N SER A 122 8.30 9.09 7.67
CA SER A 122 7.39 9.21 8.81
C SER A 122 6.08 8.47 8.55
N ILE A 123 5.71 7.56 9.46
CA ILE A 123 4.36 6.99 9.50
C ILE A 123 3.45 8.04 10.15
N ILE A 124 2.61 8.69 9.33
CA ILE A 124 1.85 9.89 9.75
C ILE A 124 0.39 9.61 10.11
N GLY A 125 -0.03 8.36 10.07
CA GLY A 125 -1.37 7.94 10.47
C GLY A 125 -1.84 6.72 9.72
N GLY A 126 -3.16 6.60 9.62
CA GLY A 126 -3.81 5.47 9.00
C GLY A 126 -5.16 5.17 9.63
N ASP A 127 -5.59 3.93 9.50
CA ASP A 127 -6.85 3.44 10.06
C ASP A 127 -6.65 2.05 10.69
N THR A 128 -7.50 1.69 11.66
CA THR A 128 -7.48 0.35 12.24
C THR A 128 -8.90 -0.15 12.38
N THR A 129 -9.17 -1.31 11.78
CA THR A 129 -10.51 -1.88 11.73
C THR A 129 -10.48 -3.39 11.93
N SER A 130 -11.66 -3.99 12.13
CA SER A 130 -11.78 -5.44 12.26
C SER A 130 -11.88 -6.10 10.89
N SER A 131 -11.24 -7.25 10.74
CA SER A 131 -11.41 -8.16 9.60
C SER A 131 -11.85 -9.52 10.14
N PRO A 132 -12.90 -10.15 9.58
CA PRO A 132 -13.42 -11.40 10.13
C PRO A 132 -12.46 -12.59 9.95
N HIS A 133 -11.55 -12.54 8.97
CA HIS A 133 -10.79 -13.72 8.54
C HIS A 133 -9.29 -13.51 8.42
N SER A 134 -8.84 -12.36 7.91
CA SER A 134 -7.46 -12.20 7.43
C SER A 134 -6.84 -10.92 7.97
N LEU A 135 -5.54 -10.97 8.26
CA LEU A 135 -4.76 -9.75 8.43
C LEU A 135 -4.56 -9.07 7.07
N VAL A 136 -4.85 -7.78 7.01
CA VAL A 136 -4.69 -6.92 5.84
C VAL A 136 -3.91 -5.68 6.24
N LEU A 137 -2.88 -5.37 5.48
CA LEU A 137 -2.21 -4.08 5.49
C LEU A 137 -2.54 -3.37 4.19
N ASN A 138 -2.87 -2.09 4.26
CA ASN A 138 -2.87 -1.21 3.10
C ASN A 138 -1.99 -0.01 3.42
N MET A 139 -1.03 0.27 2.54
CA MET A 139 -0.02 1.30 2.74
C MET A 139 -0.14 2.33 1.64
N VAL A 140 -0.38 3.58 2.02
CA VAL A 140 -0.23 4.73 1.12
C VAL A 140 1.15 5.31 1.35
N VAL A 141 1.92 5.50 0.28
CA VAL A 141 3.23 6.14 0.34
C VAL A 141 3.18 7.47 -0.40
N ILE A 142 3.78 8.49 0.19
CA ILE A 142 3.88 9.83 -0.40
C ILE A 142 5.36 10.21 -0.45
N GLY A 143 5.84 10.61 -1.63
CA GLY A 143 7.20 11.09 -1.88
C GLY A 143 7.27 12.24 -2.88
#